data_AF-A6RGR6-F1
#
_entry.id   AF-A6RGR6-F1
#
_cell.length_a   1.000
_cell.length_b   1.000
_cell.length_c   1.000
_cell.angle_alpha   90.00
_cell.angle_beta   90.00
_cell.angle_gamma   90.00
#
_symmetry.space_group_name_H-M   'P 1'
#
loop_
_entity.id
_entity.type
_entity.pdbx_description
1 polymer ?
#
loop_
_entity_poly.entity_id
_entity_poly.type
_entity_poly.pdbx_seq_one_letter_code
_entity_poly.pdbx_strand_id
1 'polypeptide(L)'
;MIQGGDFTAFNGTGGESIYGEKFPDENFELKHDRPFLLSMANSGPGTNGSQFFITTVPTPHLDGKHVVFGEVISGKGLVRKIEKAPTDSGDKPHMEVKVVDCGQLTGDAYETATQSSVDETGDKYEDYPEDAGKEFSGEEYYKIACDLKDYGNKAFKAGNVDLGLDKYQKGLRYLNEYPETSDSDPPELAEQMAMLRFTLHSNSALLANKLKQFEDGRSWAGFALENAAAAKAKDADKAKAYYRRAMALVGLKDDEEALKDLAEAAKLAPGDAAITNETARVKKAIADQQRKEKEMLKKFFK
;
A
#
# COMPACT_ATOMS: atom_id res chain seq x y z
N MET A 1 17.54 -3.91 1.33
CA MET A 1 18.22 -2.84 0.55
C MET A 1 17.73 -2.93 -0.89
N ILE A 2 17.76 -1.81 -1.62
CA ILE A 2 17.43 -1.78 -3.05
C ILE A 2 18.69 -1.37 -3.82
N GLN A 3 19.04 -2.07 -4.90
CA GLN A 3 20.28 -1.86 -5.66
C GLN A 3 19.98 -1.40 -7.09
N GLY A 4 20.82 -0.50 -7.60
CA GLY A 4 20.78 0.00 -8.97
C GLY A 4 22.14 0.51 -9.45
N GLY A 5 22.15 1.26 -10.55
CA GLY A 5 23.35 1.93 -11.06
C GLY A 5 24.18 1.16 -12.08
N ASP A 6 23.77 -0.04 -12.49
CA ASP A 6 24.34 -0.70 -13.68
C ASP A 6 23.66 -0.18 -14.94
N PHE A 7 24.21 0.88 -15.52
CA PHE A 7 23.71 1.49 -16.75
C PHE A 7 24.27 0.86 -18.03
N THR A 8 25.14 -0.15 -17.91
CA THR A 8 25.81 -0.78 -19.07
C THR A 8 25.20 -2.12 -19.43
N ALA A 9 24.97 -2.99 -18.44
CA ALA A 9 24.44 -4.33 -18.63
C ALA A 9 23.05 -4.52 -17.99
N PHE A 10 22.60 -3.58 -17.16
CA PHE A 10 21.28 -3.55 -16.52
C PHE A 10 20.95 -4.82 -15.72
N ASN A 11 21.97 -5.52 -15.22
CA ASN A 11 21.81 -6.82 -14.56
C ASN A 11 22.77 -7.05 -13.37
N GLY A 12 23.55 -6.03 -13.00
CA GLY A 12 24.50 -6.06 -11.89
C GLY A 12 25.91 -6.53 -12.29
N THR A 13 26.15 -6.91 -13.54
CA THR A 13 27.48 -7.36 -14.02
C THR A 13 28.35 -6.22 -14.55
N GLY A 14 27.77 -5.05 -14.80
CA GLY A 14 28.47 -3.92 -15.40
C GLY A 14 28.61 -2.69 -14.49
N GLY A 15 28.73 -1.53 -15.13
CA GLY A 15 28.90 -0.22 -14.52
C GLY A 15 30.35 0.23 -14.49
N GLU A 16 30.55 1.55 -14.63
CA GLU A 16 31.85 2.22 -14.58
C GLU A 16 31.72 3.57 -13.88
N SER A 17 32.83 4.11 -13.38
CA SER A 17 32.85 5.42 -12.74
C SER A 17 33.33 6.51 -13.70
N ILE A 18 33.14 7.77 -13.31
CA ILE A 18 33.71 8.92 -14.03
C ILE A 18 35.25 8.95 -13.98
N TYR A 19 35.88 8.10 -13.17
CA TYR A 19 37.33 7.97 -13.00
C TYR A 19 37.92 6.75 -13.73
N GLY A 20 37.09 6.00 -14.46
CA GLY A 20 37.44 4.72 -15.09
C GLY A 20 36.59 3.56 -14.57
N GLU A 21 36.93 2.33 -14.94
CA GLU A 21 36.12 1.14 -14.63
C GLU A 21 35.87 0.97 -13.13
N LYS A 22 36.91 1.16 -12.30
CA LYS A 22 36.87 1.01 -10.84
C LYS A 22 37.64 2.11 -10.12
N PHE A 23 37.24 2.42 -8.88
CA PHE A 23 37.98 3.33 -7.99
C PHE A 23 38.05 2.82 -6.53
N PRO A 24 39.04 3.30 -5.74
CA PRO A 24 39.25 2.86 -4.36
C PRO A 24 38.10 3.19 -3.39
N ASP A 25 38.07 2.53 -2.23
CA ASP A 25 37.22 2.93 -1.11
C ASP A 25 37.77 4.21 -0.48
N GLU A 26 36.94 5.25 -0.31
CA GLU A 26 37.39 6.53 0.27
C GLU A 26 37.61 6.45 1.78
N ASN A 27 36.60 6.01 2.53
CA ASN A 27 36.67 5.75 3.97
C ASN A 27 35.50 4.83 4.41
N PHE A 28 35.55 4.35 5.65
CA PHE A 28 34.46 3.57 6.28
C PHE A 28 34.03 4.21 7.61
N GLU A 29 34.02 5.54 7.70
CA GLU A 29 33.69 6.27 8.93
C GLU A 29 32.21 6.08 9.32
N LEU A 30 31.34 6.15 8.32
CA LEU A 30 29.90 5.96 8.48
C LEU A 30 29.55 4.46 8.51
N LYS A 31 28.67 4.09 9.44
CA LYS A 31 28.15 2.73 9.59
C LYS A 31 26.77 2.61 8.97
N HIS A 32 26.39 1.39 8.60
CA HIS A 32 25.06 1.08 8.10
C HIS A 32 24.09 0.83 9.26
N ASP A 33 23.91 1.83 10.11
CA ASP A 33 23.19 1.71 11.39
C ASP A 33 21.68 1.98 11.31
N ARG A 34 21.19 2.46 10.17
CA ARG A 34 19.79 2.84 9.96
C ARG A 34 19.34 2.63 8.50
N PRO A 35 18.03 2.59 8.22
CA PRO A 35 17.52 2.63 6.85
C PRO A 35 17.88 3.95 6.14
N PHE A 36 17.71 3.96 4.83
CA PHE A 36 17.83 5.13 3.95
C PHE A 36 19.24 5.66 3.73
N LEU A 37 20.27 4.89 4.06
CA LEU A 37 21.65 5.23 3.73
C LEU A 37 21.98 4.84 2.29
N LEU A 38 22.63 5.74 1.56
CA LEU A 38 23.14 5.53 0.21
C LEU A 38 24.58 5.06 0.28
N SER A 39 24.87 3.91 -0.32
CA SER A 39 26.16 3.23 -0.19
C SER A 39 26.59 2.55 -1.50
N MET A 40 27.91 2.43 -1.70
CA MET A 40 28.49 1.87 -2.92
C MET A 40 28.38 0.35 -2.97
N ALA A 41 27.89 -0.19 -4.09
CA ALA A 41 28.04 -1.61 -4.38
C ALA A 41 29.43 -1.88 -4.98
N ASN A 42 30.04 -3.01 -4.60
CA ASN A 42 31.36 -3.41 -5.08
C ASN A 42 31.46 -4.94 -5.18
N SER A 43 32.58 -5.43 -5.71
CA SER A 43 32.92 -6.86 -5.83
C SER A 43 34.17 -7.20 -5.00
N GLY A 44 34.37 -6.49 -3.88
CA GLY A 44 35.56 -6.56 -3.03
C GLY A 44 36.24 -5.20 -2.84
N PRO A 45 37.29 -5.13 -2.00
CA PRO A 45 37.96 -3.87 -1.66
C PRO A 45 38.44 -3.10 -2.89
N GLY A 46 38.14 -1.80 -2.95
CA GLY A 46 38.58 -0.88 -4.00
C GLY A 46 38.00 -1.14 -5.39
N THR A 47 36.81 -1.75 -5.46
CA THR A 47 36.14 -2.07 -6.74
C THR A 47 34.83 -1.29 -6.93
N ASN A 48 34.78 -0.05 -6.45
CA ASN A 48 33.63 0.82 -6.62
C ASN A 48 33.48 1.23 -8.10
N GLY A 49 32.26 1.27 -8.61
CA GLY A 49 31.93 1.67 -9.99
C GLY A 49 30.78 2.68 -9.99
N SER A 50 29.69 2.39 -10.71
CA SER A 50 28.46 3.20 -10.67
C SER A 50 27.32 2.59 -9.86
N GLN A 51 27.44 1.31 -9.50
CA GLN A 51 26.39 0.63 -8.77
C GLN A 51 26.32 1.11 -7.32
N PHE A 52 25.11 1.30 -6.83
CA PHE A 52 24.83 1.74 -5.47
C PHE A 52 23.63 0.99 -4.91
N PHE A 53 23.48 1.05 -3.60
CA PHE A 53 22.27 0.61 -2.93
C PHE A 53 21.78 1.62 -1.90
N ILE A 54 20.47 1.57 -1.62
CA ILE A 54 19.84 2.28 -0.51
C ILE A 54 19.46 1.25 0.55
N THR A 55 19.91 1.45 1.79
CA THR A 55 19.53 0.58 2.90
C THR A 55 18.05 0.76 3.23
N THR A 56 17.40 -0.30 3.69
CA THR A 56 15.99 -0.26 4.11
C THR A 56 15.80 -0.77 5.54
N VAL A 57 16.87 -1.25 6.14
CA VAL A 57 17.04 -1.65 7.54
C VAL A 57 18.52 -1.41 7.91
N PRO A 58 18.90 -1.43 9.20
CA PRO A 58 20.31 -1.49 9.59
C PRO A 58 21.02 -2.71 8.99
N THR A 59 22.19 -2.53 8.41
CA THR A 59 22.98 -3.60 7.74
C THR A 59 24.44 -3.62 8.21
N PRO A 60 24.72 -3.85 9.51
CA PRO A 60 26.08 -3.76 10.07
C PRO A 60 27.08 -4.77 9.48
N HIS A 61 26.60 -5.83 8.83
CA HIS A 61 27.45 -6.80 8.14
C HIS A 61 28.17 -6.23 6.89
N LEU A 62 27.76 -5.04 6.44
CA LEU A 62 28.35 -4.27 5.34
C LEU A 62 29.39 -3.23 5.82
N ASP A 63 29.50 -3.01 7.13
CA ASP A 63 30.44 -2.05 7.71
C ASP A 63 31.89 -2.45 7.39
N GLY A 64 32.71 -1.46 7.02
CA GLY A 64 34.10 -1.68 6.61
C GLY A 64 34.27 -2.36 5.24
N LYS A 65 33.17 -2.58 4.50
CA LYS A 65 33.18 -3.23 3.18
C LYS A 65 32.56 -2.37 2.08
N HIS A 66 31.57 -1.55 2.42
CA HIS A 66 30.88 -0.66 1.50
C HIS A 66 30.93 0.78 2.01
N VAL A 67 31.24 1.72 1.13
CA VAL A 67 31.36 3.14 1.48
C VAL A 67 29.97 3.76 1.50
N VAL A 68 29.53 4.22 2.67
CA VAL A 68 28.34 5.06 2.80
C VAL A 68 28.70 6.50 2.41
N PHE A 69 27.95 7.08 1.48
CA PHE A 69 28.25 8.40 0.92
C PHE A 69 27.05 9.36 0.84
N GLY A 70 25.90 8.96 1.38
CA GLY A 70 24.73 9.83 1.47
C GLY A 70 23.57 9.20 2.22
N GLU A 71 22.44 9.89 2.26
CA GLU A 71 21.18 9.39 2.80
C GLU A 71 19.98 9.99 2.06
N VAL A 72 18.84 9.29 2.09
CA VAL A 72 17.59 9.76 1.51
C VAL A 72 16.94 10.76 2.47
N ILE A 73 16.84 12.01 2.02
CA ILE A 73 16.22 13.11 2.78
C ILE A 73 14.73 13.33 2.46
N SER A 74 14.28 12.84 1.30
CA SER A 74 12.90 12.95 0.82
C SER A 74 12.56 11.77 -0.08
N GLY A 75 11.29 11.36 -0.11
CA GLY A 75 10.84 10.22 -0.92
C GLY A 75 11.06 8.84 -0.28
N LYS A 76 11.16 8.74 1.05
CA LYS A 76 11.29 7.46 1.77
C LYS A 76 10.17 6.47 1.42
N GLY A 77 8.94 6.96 1.28
CA GLY A 77 7.80 6.14 0.84
C GLY A 77 8.01 5.46 -0.52
N LEU A 78 8.69 6.12 -1.45
CA LEU A 78 9.05 5.52 -2.74
C LEU A 78 10.09 4.41 -2.58
N VAL A 79 11.10 4.61 -1.73
CA VAL A 79 12.10 3.57 -1.41
C VAL A 79 11.42 2.33 -0.83
N ARG A 80 10.49 2.51 0.12
CA ARG A 80 9.69 1.42 0.71
C ARG A 80 8.79 0.73 -0.31
N LYS A 81 8.22 1.49 -1.25
CA LYS A 81 7.41 0.92 -2.34
C LYS A 81 8.24 0.03 -3.26
N ILE A 82 9.49 0.43 -3.57
CA ILE A 82 10.43 -0.40 -4.34
C ILE A 82 10.83 -1.64 -3.54
N GLU A 83 11.16 -1.48 -2.25
CA GLU A 83 11.53 -2.59 -1.36
C GLU A 83 10.46 -3.68 -1.29
N LYS A 84 9.17 -3.29 -1.24
CA LYS A 84 8.04 -4.21 -1.10
C LYS A 84 7.56 -4.80 -2.44
N ALA A 85 8.20 -4.46 -3.56
CA ALA A 85 7.84 -4.99 -4.87
C ALA A 85 8.13 -6.50 -4.95
N PRO A 86 7.21 -7.33 -5.49
CA PRO A 86 7.48 -8.75 -5.68
C PRO A 86 8.71 -9.00 -6.57
N THR A 87 9.59 -9.88 -6.12
CA THR A 87 10.81 -10.28 -6.83
C THR A 87 10.79 -11.77 -7.20
N ASP A 88 11.61 -12.12 -8.19
CA ASP A 88 11.90 -13.52 -8.48
C ASP A 88 12.96 -14.10 -7.50
N SER A 89 13.36 -15.36 -7.73
CA SER A 89 14.36 -16.04 -6.90
C SER A 89 15.76 -15.41 -6.93
N GLY A 90 16.02 -14.49 -7.87
CA GLY A 90 17.28 -13.75 -8.00
C GLY A 90 17.15 -12.29 -7.55
N ASP A 91 16.14 -11.98 -6.73
CA ASP A 91 15.83 -10.64 -6.22
C ASP A 91 15.51 -9.60 -7.32
N LYS A 92 15.23 -10.04 -8.55
CA LYS A 92 14.83 -9.12 -9.63
C LYS A 92 13.34 -8.79 -9.51
N PRO A 93 12.95 -7.50 -9.48
CA PRO A 93 11.54 -7.12 -9.46
C PRO A 93 10.78 -7.66 -10.68
N HIS A 94 9.57 -8.18 -10.45
CA HIS A 94 8.68 -8.64 -11.53
C HIS A 94 8.22 -7.49 -12.44
N MET A 95 8.06 -6.31 -11.87
CA MET A 95 7.75 -5.09 -12.59
C MET A 95 9.04 -4.29 -12.83
N GLU A 96 9.15 -3.66 -14.00
CA GLU A 96 10.28 -2.78 -14.29
C GLU A 96 10.30 -1.58 -13.31
N VAL A 97 11.38 -1.47 -12.54
CA VAL A 97 11.68 -0.31 -11.70
C VAL A 97 12.88 0.40 -12.32
N LYS A 98 12.67 1.64 -12.78
CA LYS A 98 13.71 2.43 -13.45
C LYS A 98 13.75 3.87 -12.94
N VAL A 99 14.95 4.43 -12.92
CA VAL A 99 15.16 5.87 -12.77
C VAL A 99 14.83 6.51 -14.11
N VAL A 100 13.67 7.16 -14.21
CA VAL A 100 13.19 7.78 -15.46
C VAL A 100 13.84 9.14 -15.73
N ASP A 101 14.24 9.84 -14.67
CA ASP A 101 14.90 11.13 -14.72
C ASP A 101 15.74 11.31 -13.45
N CYS A 102 16.84 12.04 -13.54
CA CYS A 102 17.72 12.37 -12.42
C CYS A 102 18.51 13.64 -12.68
N GLY A 103 18.98 14.28 -11.61
CA GLY A 103 19.75 15.51 -11.71
C GLY A 103 20.20 16.01 -10.35
N GLN A 104 20.82 17.19 -10.35
CA GLN A 104 21.23 17.89 -9.14
C GLN A 104 20.23 19.00 -8.82
N LEU A 105 19.72 19.02 -7.59
CA LEU A 105 18.94 20.14 -7.09
C LEU A 105 19.85 21.32 -6.78
N THR A 106 19.46 22.52 -7.19
CA THR A 106 20.21 23.77 -6.99
C THR A 106 19.29 24.92 -6.61
N GLY A 107 19.78 25.90 -5.86
CA GLY A 107 19.02 27.08 -5.46
C GLY A 107 17.77 26.71 -4.66
N ASP A 108 16.64 27.36 -4.94
CA ASP A 108 15.37 27.16 -4.23
C ASP A 108 14.95 25.68 -4.18
N ALA A 109 15.17 24.92 -5.26
CA ALA A 109 14.80 23.51 -5.30
C ALA A 109 15.59 22.64 -4.30
N TYR A 110 16.83 23.02 -3.98
CA TYR A 110 17.63 22.36 -2.93
C TYR A 110 17.11 22.76 -1.54
N GLU A 111 16.87 24.05 -1.32
CA GLU A 111 16.38 24.57 -0.03
C GLU A 111 15.01 24.01 0.35
N THR A 112 14.16 23.72 -0.62
CA THR A 112 12.83 23.11 -0.40
C THR A 112 12.82 21.59 -0.53
N ALA A 113 13.96 20.93 -0.76
CA ALA A 113 14.00 19.49 -1.05
C ALA A 113 13.47 18.62 0.10
N THR A 114 13.61 19.10 1.33
CA THR A 114 13.14 18.44 2.57
C THR A 114 11.75 18.88 3.00
N GLN A 115 11.20 19.92 2.36
CA GLN A 115 9.80 20.26 2.57
C GLN A 115 8.99 19.15 1.90
N SER A 116 8.43 18.25 2.72
CA SER A 116 7.58 17.17 2.25
C SER A 116 6.64 17.72 1.19
N SER A 117 6.63 17.11 0.00
CA SER A 117 5.67 17.48 -1.04
C SER A 117 4.29 17.11 -0.52
N VAL A 118 3.70 18.04 0.23
CA VAL A 118 2.35 17.93 0.74
C VAL A 118 1.49 17.80 -0.51
N ASP A 119 0.89 16.64 -0.70
CA ASP A 119 0.03 16.45 -1.85
C ASP A 119 -1.20 17.38 -1.76
N GLU A 120 -2.04 17.36 -2.79
CA GLU A 120 -3.23 18.21 -2.88
C GLU A 120 -4.18 18.10 -1.66
N THR A 121 -4.05 17.02 -0.86
CA THR A 121 -4.87 16.83 0.33
C THR A 121 -4.40 17.66 1.53
N GLY A 122 -3.09 17.93 1.66
CA GLY A 122 -2.52 18.52 2.87
C GLY A 122 -1.79 17.53 3.78
N ASP A 123 -1.60 16.27 3.34
CA ASP A 123 -1.00 15.23 4.17
C ASP A 123 0.48 15.48 4.47
N LYS A 124 0.80 15.52 5.75
CA LYS A 124 2.13 15.81 6.31
C LYS A 124 2.77 14.61 7.00
N TYR A 125 2.06 13.48 7.08
CA TYR A 125 2.51 12.29 7.79
C TYR A 125 3.43 11.47 6.89
N GLU A 126 4.33 10.68 7.47
CA GLU A 126 5.14 9.77 6.66
C GLU A 126 4.31 8.60 6.15
N ASP A 127 4.64 8.11 4.96
CA ASP A 127 3.87 7.03 4.32
C ASP A 127 3.87 5.73 5.11
N TYR A 128 4.94 5.52 5.88
CA TYR A 128 5.19 4.39 6.77
C TYR A 128 5.48 4.94 8.17
N PRO A 129 4.65 4.62 9.19
CA PRO A 129 4.80 5.22 10.52
C PRO A 129 6.15 4.92 11.17
N GLU A 130 6.73 3.76 10.89
CA GLU A 130 8.04 3.33 11.42
C GLU A 130 9.18 4.27 10.98
N ASP A 131 9.00 5.00 9.87
CA ASP A 131 9.99 5.92 9.32
C ASP A 131 9.85 7.36 9.86
N ALA A 132 8.87 7.62 10.73
CA ALA A 132 8.60 8.93 11.31
C ALA A 132 9.66 9.39 12.35
N GLY A 133 10.55 8.48 12.78
CA GLY A 133 11.64 8.80 13.71
C GLY A 133 11.21 9.13 15.14
N LYS A 134 9.94 8.90 15.48
CA LYS A 134 9.41 9.02 16.83
C LYS A 134 8.32 7.97 17.07
N GLU A 135 8.15 7.57 18.31
CA GLU A 135 6.98 6.80 18.74
C GLU A 135 5.80 7.74 18.95
N PHE A 136 4.61 7.25 18.67
CA PHE A 136 3.35 7.96 18.87
C PHE A 136 2.57 7.30 20.02
N SER A 137 1.80 8.10 20.77
CA SER A 137 0.80 7.54 21.69
C SER A 137 -0.38 6.93 20.92
N GLY A 138 -1.19 6.11 21.59
CA GLY A 138 -2.42 5.56 20.99
C GLY A 138 -3.36 6.66 20.46
N GLU A 139 -3.52 7.75 21.21
CA GLU A 139 -4.30 8.92 20.79
C GLU A 139 -3.72 9.62 19.55
N GLU A 140 -2.39 9.72 19.46
CA GLU A 140 -1.72 10.28 18.29
C GLU A 140 -1.93 9.40 17.05
N TYR A 141 -1.75 8.08 17.17
CA TYR A 141 -2.05 7.14 16.09
C TYR A 141 -3.50 7.26 15.61
N TYR A 142 -4.44 7.31 16.54
CA TYR A 142 -5.86 7.49 16.24
C TYR A 142 -6.14 8.82 15.52
N LYS A 143 -5.54 9.93 16.00
CA LYS A 143 -5.69 11.25 15.39
C LYS A 143 -5.12 11.30 13.98
N ILE A 144 -3.93 10.75 13.77
CA ILE A 144 -3.29 10.68 12.44
C ILE A 144 -4.19 9.89 11.47
N ALA A 145 -4.69 8.74 11.90
CA ALA A 145 -5.60 7.94 11.08
C ALA A 145 -6.93 8.65 10.79
N CYS A 146 -7.44 9.48 11.72
CA CYS A 146 -8.60 10.34 11.48
C CYS A 146 -8.33 11.38 10.40
N ASP A 147 -7.20 12.08 10.48
CA ASP A 147 -6.79 13.07 9.47
C ASP A 147 -6.64 12.41 8.09
N LEU A 148 -6.01 11.22 8.03
CA LEU A 148 -5.83 10.44 6.81
C LEU A 148 -7.17 9.99 6.20
N LYS A 149 -8.14 9.61 7.02
CA LYS A 149 -9.51 9.36 6.56
C LYS A 149 -10.09 10.61 5.90
N ASP A 150 -9.89 11.79 6.48
CA ASP A 150 -10.44 13.03 5.95
C ASP A 150 -9.74 13.49 4.67
N TYR A 151 -8.42 13.28 4.57
CA TYR A 151 -7.67 13.45 3.33
C TYR A 151 -8.14 12.49 2.23
N GLY A 152 -8.39 11.22 2.57
CA GLY A 152 -8.96 10.24 1.64
C GLY A 152 -10.35 10.64 1.15
N ASN A 153 -11.20 11.14 2.06
CA ASN A 153 -12.52 11.68 1.71
C ASN A 153 -12.41 12.89 0.77
N LYS A 154 -11.46 13.80 1.03
CA LYS A 154 -11.21 14.99 0.20
C LYS A 154 -10.75 14.59 -1.20
N ALA A 155 -9.76 13.70 -1.32
CA ALA A 155 -9.26 13.19 -2.59
C ALA A 155 -10.37 12.49 -3.40
N PHE A 156 -11.14 11.63 -2.74
CA PHE A 156 -12.26 10.93 -3.40
C PHE A 156 -13.33 11.90 -3.91
N LYS A 157 -13.69 12.94 -3.13
CA LYS A 157 -14.64 13.98 -3.56
C LYS A 157 -14.10 14.82 -4.73
N ALA A 158 -12.78 14.99 -4.81
CA ALA A 158 -12.12 15.63 -5.95
C ALA A 158 -12.02 14.71 -7.19
N GLY A 159 -12.49 13.46 -7.11
CA GLY A 159 -12.44 12.49 -8.20
C GLY A 159 -11.12 11.72 -8.29
N ASN A 160 -10.16 11.98 -7.40
CA ASN A 160 -8.89 11.25 -7.34
C ASN A 160 -9.06 9.98 -6.49
N VAL A 161 -9.49 8.91 -7.16
CA VAL A 161 -9.83 7.63 -6.51
C VAL A 161 -8.58 6.93 -5.98
N ASP A 162 -7.48 6.91 -6.74
CA ASP A 162 -6.21 6.30 -6.34
C ASP A 162 -5.65 6.97 -5.08
N LEU A 163 -5.57 8.31 -5.07
CA LEU A 163 -5.10 9.06 -3.90
C LEU A 163 -6.01 8.84 -2.69
N GLY A 164 -7.33 8.81 -2.91
CA GLY A 164 -8.29 8.52 -1.85
C GLY A 164 -8.04 7.15 -1.20
N LEU A 165 -7.74 6.14 -2.02
CA LEU A 165 -7.43 4.79 -1.55
C LEU A 165 -6.10 4.76 -0.79
N ASP A 166 -5.06 5.40 -1.34
CA ASP A 166 -3.74 5.47 -0.72
C ASP A 166 -3.82 6.09 0.69
N LYS A 167 -4.63 7.14 0.87
CA LYS A 167 -4.85 7.74 2.20
C LYS A 167 -5.56 6.81 3.18
N TYR A 168 -6.57 6.06 2.73
CA TYR A 168 -7.22 5.10 3.62
C TYR A 168 -6.28 3.96 4.03
N GLN A 169 -5.49 3.44 3.08
CA GLN A 169 -4.49 2.41 3.35
C GLN A 169 -3.39 2.95 4.27
N LYS A 170 -2.97 4.20 4.10
CA LYS A 170 -2.04 4.88 5.01
C LYS A 170 -2.62 4.98 6.42
N GLY A 171 -3.88 5.38 6.57
CA GLY A 171 -4.55 5.42 7.87
C GLY A 171 -4.57 4.05 8.56
N LEU A 172 -4.81 2.97 7.79
CA LEU A 172 -4.74 1.60 8.31
C LEU A 172 -3.33 1.20 8.74
N ARG A 173 -2.28 1.60 8.00
CA ARG A 173 -0.88 1.37 8.42
C ARG A 173 -0.60 2.01 9.77
N TYR A 174 -0.97 3.27 9.97
CA TYR A 174 -0.84 3.95 11.26
C TYR A 174 -1.59 3.24 12.38
N LEU A 175 -2.81 2.77 12.14
CA LEU A 175 -3.52 1.99 13.15
C LEU A 175 -2.84 0.64 13.42
N ASN A 176 -2.27 -0.03 12.43
CA ASN A 176 -1.67 -1.35 12.60
C ASN A 176 -0.40 -1.34 13.45
N GLU A 177 0.31 -0.22 13.55
CA GLU A 177 1.43 -0.06 14.48
C GLU A 177 0.98 -0.02 15.95
N TYR A 178 -0.31 0.23 16.19
CA TYR A 178 -0.91 0.21 17.52
C TYR A 178 -2.18 -0.65 17.52
N PRO A 179 -2.03 -2.00 17.43
CA PRO A 179 -3.15 -2.92 17.21
C PRO A 179 -4.09 -3.01 18.43
N GLU A 180 -3.52 -2.91 19.64
CA GLU A 180 -4.22 -3.00 20.92
C GLU A 180 -3.86 -1.80 21.78
N THR A 181 -4.85 -1.27 22.52
CA THR A 181 -4.65 -0.17 23.47
C THR A 181 -4.03 -0.67 24.77
N SER A 182 -3.24 0.17 25.40
CA SER A 182 -2.67 -0.04 26.73
C SER A 182 -3.63 0.35 27.85
N ASP A 183 -3.36 -0.10 29.08
CA ASP A 183 -4.10 0.31 30.29
C ASP A 183 -3.98 1.82 30.60
N SER A 184 -2.98 2.50 30.02
CA SER A 184 -2.78 3.95 30.15
C SER A 184 -3.62 4.77 29.18
N ASP A 185 -4.24 4.15 28.17
CA ASP A 185 -5.04 4.85 27.19
C ASP A 185 -6.46 5.16 27.69
N PRO A 186 -7.14 6.16 27.08
CA PRO A 186 -8.55 6.40 27.33
C PRO A 186 -9.39 5.13 27.07
N PRO A 187 -10.31 4.75 27.98
CA PRO A 187 -11.12 3.53 27.83
C PRO A 187 -11.92 3.44 26.51
N GLU A 188 -12.27 4.58 25.93
CA GLU A 188 -12.99 4.70 24.66
C GLU A 188 -12.10 4.50 23.43
N LEU A 189 -10.77 4.59 23.57
CA LEU A 189 -9.85 4.60 22.44
C LEU A 189 -9.93 3.30 21.64
N ALA A 190 -10.03 2.15 22.32
CA ALA A 190 -10.14 0.84 21.67
C ALA A 190 -11.35 0.77 20.73
N GLU A 191 -12.52 1.22 21.20
CA GLU A 191 -13.75 1.26 20.41
C GLU A 191 -13.63 2.26 19.25
N GLN A 192 -13.05 3.43 19.50
CA GLN A 192 -12.82 4.46 18.48
C GLN A 192 -11.89 3.97 17.37
N MET A 193 -10.79 3.30 17.71
CA MET A 193 -9.85 2.73 16.75
C MET A 193 -10.50 1.58 15.97
N ALA A 194 -11.28 0.71 16.61
CA ALA A 194 -12.03 -0.34 15.93
C ALA A 194 -13.02 0.24 14.91
N MET A 195 -13.79 1.27 15.29
CA MET A 195 -14.70 1.98 14.41
C MET A 195 -13.99 2.65 13.23
N LEU A 196 -12.81 3.21 13.46
CA LEU A 196 -12.00 3.82 12.41
C LEU A 196 -11.43 2.77 11.45
N ARG A 197 -10.90 1.65 11.95
CA ARG A 197 -10.46 0.52 11.11
C ARG A 197 -11.59 -0.01 10.24
N PHE A 198 -12.77 -0.23 10.81
CA PHE A 198 -13.98 -0.62 10.06
C PHE A 198 -14.25 0.36 8.91
N THR A 199 -14.25 1.66 9.23
CA THR A 199 -14.56 2.72 8.26
C THR A 199 -13.52 2.76 7.13
N LEU A 200 -12.24 2.71 7.46
CA LEU A 200 -11.15 2.76 6.50
C LEU A 200 -11.12 1.52 5.59
N HIS A 201 -11.29 0.31 6.15
CA HIS A 201 -11.39 -0.91 5.35
C HIS A 201 -12.61 -0.88 4.42
N SER A 202 -13.76 -0.49 4.95
CA SER A 202 -14.99 -0.41 4.15
C SER A 202 -14.84 0.61 3.03
N ASN A 203 -14.28 1.79 3.29
CA ASN A 203 -14.07 2.81 2.26
C ASN A 203 -12.99 2.41 1.25
N SER A 204 -11.94 1.72 1.70
CA SER A 204 -10.92 1.16 0.80
C SER A 204 -11.54 0.17 -0.17
N ALA A 205 -12.42 -0.71 0.30
CA ALA A 205 -13.11 -1.67 -0.58
C ALA A 205 -13.97 -0.97 -1.65
N LEU A 206 -14.64 0.14 -1.29
CA LEU A 206 -15.39 0.94 -2.26
C LEU A 206 -14.49 1.49 -3.37
N LEU A 207 -13.32 2.05 -3.01
CA LEU A 207 -12.41 2.64 -3.98
C LEU A 207 -11.69 1.57 -4.81
N ALA A 208 -11.29 0.46 -4.20
CA ALA A 208 -10.74 -0.71 -4.89
C ALA A 208 -11.68 -1.19 -6.01
N ASN A 209 -12.97 -1.33 -5.70
CA ASN A 209 -13.97 -1.73 -6.69
C ASN A 209 -14.10 -0.73 -7.84
N LYS A 210 -13.97 0.57 -7.57
CA LYS A 210 -13.96 1.61 -8.62
C LYS A 210 -12.73 1.50 -9.52
N LEU A 211 -11.59 1.12 -8.96
CA LEU A 211 -10.34 0.87 -9.66
C LEU A 211 -10.25 -0.53 -10.29
N LYS A 212 -11.31 -1.34 -10.16
CA LYS A 212 -11.36 -2.75 -10.60
C LYS A 212 -10.32 -3.66 -9.93
N GLN A 213 -9.81 -3.25 -8.78
CA GLN A 213 -8.97 -4.05 -7.89
C GLN A 213 -9.87 -4.95 -7.03
N PHE A 214 -10.56 -5.89 -7.67
CA PHE A 214 -11.63 -6.65 -7.02
C PHE A 214 -11.12 -7.61 -5.94
N GLU A 215 -9.91 -8.14 -6.07
CA GLU A 215 -9.30 -8.97 -5.01
C GLU A 215 -9.09 -8.17 -3.71
N ASP A 216 -8.56 -6.96 -3.84
CA ASP A 216 -8.39 -6.03 -2.71
C ASP A 216 -9.75 -5.59 -2.16
N GLY A 217 -10.70 -5.27 -3.04
CA GLY A 217 -12.07 -4.93 -2.66
C GLY A 217 -12.76 -6.01 -1.84
N ARG A 218 -12.60 -7.28 -2.23
CA ARG A 218 -13.11 -8.45 -1.50
C ARG A 218 -12.46 -8.56 -0.13
N SER A 219 -11.13 -8.50 -0.09
CA SER A 219 -10.34 -8.71 1.13
C SER A 219 -10.60 -7.61 2.16
N TRP A 220 -10.55 -6.34 1.76
CA TRP A 220 -10.78 -5.21 2.66
C TRP A 220 -12.21 -5.12 3.16
N ALA A 221 -13.21 -5.45 2.33
CA ALA A 221 -14.58 -5.55 2.82
C ALA A 221 -14.75 -6.69 3.83
N GLY A 222 -14.03 -7.81 3.63
CA GLY A 222 -13.93 -8.89 4.62
C GLY A 222 -13.37 -8.41 5.96
N PHE A 223 -12.22 -7.74 5.95
CA PHE A 223 -11.62 -7.19 7.17
C PHE A 223 -12.52 -6.17 7.88
N ALA A 224 -13.28 -5.35 7.13
CA ALA A 224 -14.29 -4.49 7.72
C ALA A 224 -15.36 -5.31 8.47
N LEU A 225 -15.87 -6.39 7.87
CA LEU A 225 -16.90 -7.23 8.48
C LEU A 225 -16.38 -8.00 9.71
N GLU A 226 -15.14 -8.48 9.67
CA GLU A 226 -14.49 -9.12 10.83
C GLU A 226 -14.36 -8.16 12.01
N ASN A 227 -14.07 -6.88 11.74
CA ASN A 227 -13.97 -5.85 12.76
C ASN A 227 -15.33 -5.25 13.18
N ALA A 228 -16.43 -5.60 12.51
CA ALA A 228 -17.73 -4.95 12.72
C ALA A 228 -18.25 -5.07 14.16
N ALA A 229 -17.96 -6.18 14.84
CA ALA A 229 -18.36 -6.40 16.23
C ALA A 229 -17.60 -5.48 17.21
N ALA A 230 -16.27 -5.41 17.08
CA ALA A 230 -15.44 -4.53 17.90
C ALA A 230 -15.74 -3.05 17.63
N ALA A 231 -16.06 -2.71 16.37
CA ALA A 231 -16.48 -1.38 15.95
C ALA A 231 -17.90 -1.00 16.39
N LYS A 232 -18.68 -1.94 16.96
CA LYS A 232 -20.14 -1.80 17.20
C LYS A 232 -20.86 -1.22 15.98
N ALA A 233 -20.49 -1.70 14.79
CA ALA A 233 -20.94 -1.14 13.54
C ALA A 233 -22.46 -1.28 13.36
N LYS A 234 -23.11 -0.18 12.95
CA LYS A 234 -24.56 -0.14 12.71
C LYS A 234 -24.92 -1.06 11.55
N ASP A 235 -26.15 -1.57 11.55
CA ASP A 235 -26.65 -2.45 10.49
C ASP A 235 -26.53 -1.82 9.10
N ALA A 236 -26.82 -0.52 8.97
CA ALA A 236 -26.66 0.21 7.72
C ALA A 236 -25.21 0.23 7.21
N ASP A 237 -24.22 0.27 8.10
CA ASP A 237 -22.81 0.31 7.72
C ASP A 237 -22.27 -1.10 7.41
N LYS A 238 -22.71 -2.11 8.16
CA LYS A 238 -22.47 -3.52 7.84
C LYS A 238 -23.07 -3.90 6.48
N ALA A 239 -24.29 -3.44 6.19
CA ALA A 239 -24.94 -3.66 4.89
C ALA A 239 -24.11 -3.08 3.73
N LYS A 240 -23.52 -1.89 3.90
CA LYS A 240 -22.60 -1.32 2.91
C LYS A 240 -21.35 -2.18 2.72
N ALA A 241 -20.77 -2.72 3.81
CA ALA A 241 -19.58 -3.57 3.73
C ALA A 241 -19.88 -4.88 2.98
N TYR A 242 -20.99 -5.56 3.29
CA TYR A 242 -21.45 -6.74 2.53
C TYR A 242 -21.71 -6.40 1.06
N TYR A 243 -22.40 -5.30 0.78
CA TYR A 243 -22.65 -4.86 -0.60
C TYR A 243 -21.35 -4.59 -1.36
N ARG A 244 -20.37 -3.92 -0.73
CA ARG A 244 -19.04 -3.67 -1.32
C ARG A 244 -18.30 -4.98 -1.61
N ARG A 245 -18.36 -5.97 -0.70
CA ARG A 245 -17.78 -7.30 -0.93
C ARG A 245 -18.47 -8.06 -2.05
N ALA A 246 -19.80 -7.99 -2.14
CA ALA A 246 -20.54 -8.55 -3.26
C ALA A 246 -20.12 -7.92 -4.60
N MET A 247 -19.88 -6.61 -4.66
CA MET A 247 -19.42 -5.94 -5.89
C MET A 247 -18.04 -6.37 -6.33
N ALA A 248 -17.15 -6.62 -5.37
CA ALA A 248 -15.86 -7.24 -5.65
C ALA A 248 -16.04 -8.66 -6.23
N LEU A 249 -16.86 -9.50 -5.58
CA LEU A 249 -17.11 -10.88 -6.00
C LEU A 249 -17.73 -10.97 -7.40
N VAL A 250 -18.69 -10.10 -7.72
CA VAL A 250 -19.22 -9.98 -9.10
C VAL A 250 -18.11 -9.61 -10.10
N GLY A 251 -17.22 -8.68 -9.72
CA GLY A 251 -16.06 -8.33 -10.55
C GLY A 251 -15.09 -9.50 -10.77
N LEU A 252 -14.99 -10.42 -9.80
CA LEU A 252 -14.24 -11.67 -9.87
C LEU A 252 -15.00 -12.82 -10.53
N LYS A 253 -16.25 -12.59 -10.96
CA LYS A 253 -17.17 -13.60 -11.51
C LYS A 253 -17.55 -14.72 -10.52
N ASP A 254 -17.47 -14.43 -9.22
CA ASP A 254 -17.94 -15.31 -8.16
C ASP A 254 -19.38 -14.93 -7.76
N ASP A 255 -20.30 -15.15 -8.70
CA ASP A 255 -21.69 -14.68 -8.59
C ASP A 255 -22.47 -15.41 -7.47
N GLU A 256 -22.11 -16.66 -7.16
CA GLU A 256 -22.75 -17.44 -6.10
C GLU A 256 -22.43 -16.87 -4.72
N GLU A 257 -21.16 -16.57 -4.45
CA GLU A 257 -20.74 -15.95 -3.20
C GLU A 257 -21.25 -14.51 -3.09
N ALA A 258 -21.24 -13.77 -4.21
CA ALA A 258 -21.83 -12.43 -4.26
C ALA A 258 -23.31 -12.43 -3.85
N LEU A 259 -24.07 -13.47 -4.24
CA LEU A 259 -25.48 -13.59 -3.89
C LEU A 259 -25.70 -13.80 -2.39
N LYS A 260 -24.79 -14.53 -1.71
CA LYS A 260 -24.84 -14.72 -0.25
C LYS A 260 -24.61 -13.38 0.46
N ASP A 261 -23.62 -12.62 0.04
CA ASP A 261 -23.34 -11.29 0.59
C ASP A 261 -24.49 -10.30 0.37
N LEU A 262 -25.11 -10.32 -0.82
CA LEU A 262 -26.29 -9.49 -1.09
C LEU A 262 -27.48 -9.88 -0.22
N ALA A 263 -27.64 -11.17 0.10
CA ALA A 263 -28.68 -11.63 1.02
C ALA A 263 -28.43 -11.14 2.45
N GLU A 264 -27.19 -11.19 2.95
CA GLU A 264 -26.84 -10.61 4.26
C GLU A 264 -27.03 -9.09 4.28
N ALA A 265 -26.62 -8.38 3.22
CA ALA A 265 -26.85 -6.96 3.08
C ALA A 265 -28.35 -6.61 3.12
N ALA A 266 -29.20 -7.39 2.43
CA ALA A 266 -30.64 -7.18 2.39
C ALA A 266 -31.34 -7.43 3.74
N LYS A 267 -30.82 -8.35 4.57
CA LYS A 267 -31.32 -8.56 5.94
C LYS A 267 -31.07 -7.33 6.82
N LEU A 268 -29.90 -6.69 6.65
CA LEU A 268 -29.46 -5.55 7.45
C LEU A 268 -30.02 -4.20 6.95
N ALA A 269 -30.32 -4.10 5.65
CA ALA A 269 -30.92 -2.92 5.03
C ALA A 269 -32.08 -3.31 4.09
N PRO A 270 -33.23 -3.75 4.66
CA PRO A 270 -34.36 -4.20 3.86
C PRO A 270 -34.94 -3.04 3.02
N GLY A 271 -35.19 -3.31 1.74
CA GLY A 271 -35.76 -2.33 0.81
C GLY A 271 -34.75 -1.37 0.18
N ASP A 272 -33.45 -1.53 0.45
CA ASP A 272 -32.42 -0.76 -0.26
C ASP A 272 -32.44 -1.07 -1.77
N ALA A 273 -32.57 -0.03 -2.57
CA ALA A 273 -32.73 -0.15 -4.01
C ALA A 273 -31.47 -0.67 -4.70
N ALA A 274 -30.28 -0.29 -4.22
CA ALA A 274 -29.02 -0.76 -4.81
C ALA A 274 -28.84 -2.26 -4.57
N ILE A 275 -29.08 -2.74 -3.35
CA ILE A 275 -29.00 -4.17 -3.01
C ILE A 275 -30.03 -4.98 -3.81
N THR A 276 -31.26 -4.48 -3.91
CA THR A 276 -32.36 -5.17 -4.61
C THR A 276 -32.08 -5.30 -6.11
N ASN A 277 -31.72 -4.19 -6.76
CA ASN A 277 -31.43 -4.16 -8.20
C ASN A 277 -30.25 -5.06 -8.54
N GLU A 278 -29.24 -5.04 -7.69
CA GLU A 278 -28.03 -5.82 -7.87
C GLU A 278 -28.28 -7.32 -7.68
N THR A 279 -29.05 -7.70 -6.66
CA THR A 279 -29.49 -9.08 -6.45
C THR A 279 -30.21 -9.64 -7.67
N ALA A 280 -31.10 -8.84 -8.26
CA ALA A 280 -31.82 -9.23 -9.48
C ALA A 280 -30.86 -9.41 -10.67
N ARG A 281 -29.86 -8.54 -10.81
CA ARG A 281 -28.82 -8.63 -11.85
C ARG A 281 -28.00 -9.90 -11.72
N VAL A 282 -27.48 -10.19 -10.53
CA VAL A 282 -26.64 -11.38 -10.27
C VAL A 282 -27.44 -12.67 -10.46
N LYS A 283 -28.68 -12.75 -9.96
CA LYS A 283 -29.56 -13.91 -10.20
C LYS A 283 -29.78 -14.18 -11.69
N LYS A 284 -29.98 -13.12 -12.48
CA LYS A 284 -30.11 -13.25 -13.93
C LYS A 284 -28.82 -13.76 -14.57
N ALA A 285 -27.65 -13.25 -14.15
CA ALA A 285 -26.35 -13.69 -14.66
C ALA A 285 -26.12 -15.18 -14.41
N ILE A 286 -26.39 -15.67 -13.20
CA ILE A 286 -26.30 -17.10 -12.83
C ILE A 286 -27.24 -17.94 -13.71
N ALA A 287 -28.50 -17.54 -13.85
CA ALA A 287 -29.47 -18.27 -14.67
C ALA A 287 -29.06 -18.33 -16.16
N ASP A 288 -28.51 -17.23 -16.68
CA ASP A 288 -27.99 -17.15 -18.05
C ASP A 288 -26.77 -18.07 -18.25
N GLN A 289 -25.86 -18.13 -17.26
CA GLN A 289 -24.72 -19.05 -17.29
C GLN A 289 -25.16 -20.51 -17.27
N GLN A 290 -26.03 -20.89 -16.34
CA GLN A 290 -26.57 -22.26 -16.26
C GLN A 290 -27.30 -22.68 -17.53
N ARG A 291 -28.01 -21.75 -18.19
CA ARG A 291 -28.65 -22.01 -19.49
C ARG A 291 -27.59 -22.30 -20.57
N LYS A 292 -26.55 -21.48 -20.66
CA LYS A 292 -25.45 -21.68 -21.63
C LYS A 292 -24.74 -23.02 -21.40
N GLU A 293 -24.45 -23.37 -20.16
CA GLU A 293 -23.84 -24.66 -19.79
C GLU A 293 -24.72 -25.84 -20.21
N LYS A 294 -26.03 -25.78 -19.91
CA LYS A 294 -27.00 -26.81 -20.36
C LYS A 294 -27.06 -26.93 -21.88
N GLU A 295 -27.03 -25.82 -22.62
CA GLU A 295 -27.02 -25.83 -24.09
C GLU A 295 -25.72 -26.40 -24.66
N MET A 296 -24.56 -26.08 -24.06
CA MET A 296 -23.28 -26.66 -24.47
C MET A 296 -23.25 -28.16 -24.23
N LEU A 297 -23.63 -28.63 -23.05
CA LEU A 297 -23.69 -30.06 -22.73
C LEU A 297 -24.59 -30.81 -23.73
N LYS A 298 -25.77 -30.25 -24.07
CA LYS A 298 -26.67 -30.85 -25.08
C LYS A 298 -26.03 -30.98 -26.47
N LYS A 299 -25.05 -30.14 -26.83
CA LYS A 299 -24.31 -30.24 -28.11
C LYS A 299 -23.20 -31.29 -28.07
N PHE A 300 -22.63 -31.59 -26.90
CA PHE A 300 -21.60 -32.62 -26.73
C PHE A 300 -22.17 -34.05 -26.75
N PHE A 301 -23.45 -34.22 -26.39
CA PHE A 301 -24.13 -35.52 -26.38
C PHE A 301 -25.00 -35.77 -27.63
N LYS A 302 -24.81 -34.98 -28.69
CA LYS A 302 -25.41 -35.18 -30.03
C LYS A 302 -24.31 -35.44 -31.04
#